data_AF-A0A7J9SS32-F1
#
_entry.id   AF-A0A7J9SS32-F1
#
_cell.length_a   1.000
_cell.length_b   1.000
_cell.length_c   1.000
_cell.angle_alpha   90.00
_cell.angle_beta   90.00
_cell.angle_gamma   90.00
#
_symmetry.space_group_name_H-M   'P 1'
#
loop_
_entity.id
_entity.type
_entity.pdbx_description
1 polymer ?
#
loop_
_entity_poly.entity_id
_entity_poly.type
_entity_poly.pdbx_seq_one_letter_code
_entity_poly.pdbx_strand_id
1 'polypeptide(L)'
;MKLFVIFLAKNDVHINVVFTTFDTNRLPDGIKKYGVGRSPTKTIKTLKFLDELNNYYSYIAPWKVSINEKFRNIDVQLDSFNGEHTKAWSELCSFNKVNVVLKGDLCNSFISSADLVAGYIDEYLALNHLHLEESTIQEAINDCFNQYNDVNFQTFYVGHEDLDKIVPHENIKINLSDYYKRPMIYIIKENFLENENKFIENSPLWDKLLNFSFEINSGIKYMSYTEDPKYIKNDDYFIYLGEKGKNEAEYIKNLWCQDVNIVSLNKI
;
A
#
# COMPACT_ATOMS: atom_id res chain seq x y z
N MET A 1 19.05 0.40 -8.64
CA MET A 1 17.83 -0.43 -8.75
C MET A 1 18.00 -1.65 -9.66
N LYS A 2 18.57 -1.55 -10.86
CA LYS A 2 18.81 -2.70 -11.78
C LYS A 2 19.38 -3.97 -11.12
N LEU A 3 20.44 -3.87 -10.31
CA LEU A 3 21.01 -5.03 -9.59
C LEU A 3 20.03 -5.71 -8.63
N PHE A 4 19.11 -4.95 -8.03
CA PHE A 4 18.10 -5.48 -7.12
C PHE A 4 17.01 -6.25 -7.88
N VAL A 5 16.56 -5.71 -9.02
CA VAL A 5 15.61 -6.41 -9.90
C VAL A 5 16.21 -7.73 -10.41
N ILE A 6 17.51 -7.73 -10.74
CA ILE A 6 18.27 -8.96 -11.06
C ILE A 6 18.31 -9.93 -9.88
N PHE A 7 18.52 -9.42 -8.66
CA PHE A 7 18.51 -10.23 -7.45
C PHE A 7 17.16 -10.93 -7.24
N LEU A 8 16.03 -10.26 -7.44
CA LEU A 8 14.71 -10.87 -7.30
C LEU A 8 14.53 -12.06 -8.26
N ALA A 9 14.84 -11.89 -9.54
CA ALA A 9 14.68 -12.97 -10.51
C ALA A 9 15.58 -14.18 -10.22
N LYS A 10 16.80 -13.96 -9.70
CA LYS A 10 17.71 -15.04 -9.29
C LYS A 10 17.22 -15.86 -8.10
N ASN A 11 16.26 -15.34 -7.36
CA ASN A 11 15.68 -15.99 -6.18
C ASN A 11 14.25 -16.47 -6.44
N ASP A 12 13.93 -16.81 -7.70
CA ASP A 12 12.64 -17.36 -8.14
C ASP A 12 11.43 -16.48 -7.77
N VAL A 13 11.64 -15.17 -7.64
CA VAL A 13 10.55 -14.22 -7.41
C VAL A 13 9.85 -13.93 -8.73
N HIS A 14 8.55 -14.25 -8.80
CA HIS A 14 7.71 -13.87 -9.92
C HIS A 14 7.31 -12.40 -9.82
N ILE A 15 7.74 -11.60 -10.79
CA ILE A 15 7.42 -10.17 -10.87
C ILE A 15 6.21 -9.97 -11.78
N ASN A 16 5.12 -9.48 -11.22
CA ASN A 16 3.92 -9.12 -11.97
C ASN A 16 3.79 -7.59 -11.98
N VAL A 17 3.87 -6.96 -13.15
CA VAL A 17 3.73 -5.51 -13.30
C VAL A 17 2.34 -5.18 -13.82
N VAL A 18 1.64 -4.31 -13.09
CA VAL A 18 0.30 -3.87 -13.44
C VAL A 18 0.31 -2.40 -13.79
N PHE A 19 -0.14 -2.07 -15.00
CA PHE A 19 -0.15 -0.69 -15.49
C PHE A 19 -1.54 -0.28 -15.97
N THR A 20 -1.82 1.02 -15.91
CA THR A 20 -3.09 1.61 -16.32
C THR A 20 -2.86 2.76 -17.28
N THR A 21 -3.60 2.75 -18.38
CA THR A 21 -3.72 3.88 -19.31
C THR A 21 -5.16 3.98 -19.79
N PHE A 22 -5.65 5.20 -20.05
CA PHE A 22 -6.97 5.43 -20.63
C PHE A 22 -6.89 6.33 -21.85
N ASP A 23 -7.36 5.82 -22.98
CA ASP A 23 -7.69 6.62 -24.16
C ASP A 23 -8.90 7.50 -23.87
N THR A 24 -8.67 8.82 -23.85
CA THR A 24 -9.70 9.85 -23.62
C THR A 24 -10.73 9.91 -24.75
N ASN A 25 -10.38 9.49 -25.97
CA ASN A 25 -11.32 9.48 -27.10
C ASN A 25 -12.42 8.44 -26.91
N ARG A 26 -12.14 7.35 -26.18
CA ARG A 26 -13.11 6.31 -25.82
C ARG A 26 -13.97 6.67 -24.61
N LEU A 27 -13.63 7.76 -23.91
CA LEU A 27 -14.32 8.27 -22.72
C LEU A 27 -14.68 9.75 -22.90
N PRO A 28 -15.40 10.13 -23.98
CA PRO A 28 -15.66 11.53 -24.29
C PRO A 28 -16.49 12.23 -23.21
N ASP A 29 -17.39 11.48 -22.57
CA ASP A 29 -18.23 11.98 -21.48
C ASP A 29 -17.55 11.84 -20.10
N GLY A 30 -16.32 11.33 -20.04
CA GLY A 30 -15.62 11.00 -18.79
C GLY A 30 -16.07 9.68 -18.15
N ILE A 31 -15.74 9.52 -16.87
CA ILE A 31 -15.95 8.31 -16.09
C ILE A 31 -17.08 8.52 -15.08
N LYS A 32 -18.03 7.58 -15.08
CA LYS A 32 -19.26 7.60 -14.29
C LYS A 32 -19.06 6.89 -12.95
N LYS A 33 -19.10 7.62 -11.83
CA LYS A 33 -18.98 7.12 -10.45
C LYS A 33 -20.35 6.95 -9.79
N TYR A 34 -20.36 6.15 -8.71
CA TYR A 34 -21.44 6.07 -7.73
C TYR A 34 -22.81 5.72 -8.33
N GLY A 35 -22.90 4.50 -8.82
CA GLY A 35 -24.14 3.92 -9.32
C GLY A 35 -23.93 2.46 -9.72
N VAL A 36 -24.86 1.59 -9.33
CA VAL A 36 -24.93 0.21 -9.84
C VAL A 36 -25.82 0.22 -11.08
N GLY A 37 -25.29 -0.18 -12.23
CA GLY A 37 -26.05 -0.24 -13.48
C GLY A 37 -26.16 1.12 -14.20
N ARG A 38 -27.38 1.64 -14.37
CA ARG A 38 -27.68 2.75 -15.31
C ARG A 38 -27.82 4.14 -14.69
N SER A 39 -27.62 4.29 -13.38
CA SER A 39 -27.88 5.56 -12.67
C SER A 39 -26.65 6.07 -11.92
N PRO A 40 -25.55 6.43 -12.62
CA PRO A 40 -24.41 7.08 -11.98
C PRO A 40 -24.81 8.46 -11.49
N THR A 41 -24.36 8.83 -10.29
CA THR A 41 -24.68 10.12 -9.68
C THR A 41 -23.61 11.18 -9.93
N LYS A 42 -22.43 10.78 -10.40
CA LYS A 42 -21.31 11.70 -10.66
C LYS A 42 -20.53 11.30 -11.90
N THR A 43 -20.11 12.28 -12.68
CA THR A 43 -19.21 12.10 -13.82
C THR A 43 -17.95 12.91 -13.58
N ILE A 44 -16.78 12.31 -13.82
CA ILE A 44 -15.48 12.96 -13.67
C ILE A 44 -14.63 12.80 -14.92
N LYS A 45 -13.73 13.76 -15.17
CA LYS A 45 -12.78 13.67 -16.28
C LYS A 45 -11.82 12.51 -16.09
N THR A 46 -11.40 11.88 -17.20
CA THR A 46 -10.49 10.71 -17.19
C THR A 46 -9.19 10.96 -16.45
N LEU A 47 -8.53 12.10 -16.68
CA LEU A 47 -7.28 12.44 -15.97
C LEU A 47 -7.51 12.60 -14.45
N LYS A 48 -8.62 13.23 -14.06
CA LYS A 48 -8.99 13.35 -12.64
C LYS A 48 -9.28 11.98 -12.02
N PHE A 49 -9.84 11.05 -12.79
CA PHE A 49 -10.02 9.69 -12.30
C PHE A 49 -8.69 8.97 -12.11
N LEU A 50 -7.71 9.15 -13.01
CA LEU A 50 -6.37 8.60 -12.82
C LEU A 50 -5.72 9.13 -11.53
N ASP A 51 -5.85 10.42 -11.25
CA ASP A 51 -5.39 11.01 -9.99
C ASP A 51 -6.10 10.39 -8.78
N GLU A 52 -7.42 10.18 -8.87
CA GLU A 52 -8.20 9.52 -7.81
C GLU A 52 -7.78 8.05 -7.64
N LEU A 53 -7.59 7.33 -8.74
CA LEU A 53 -7.20 5.91 -8.81
C LEU A 53 -5.84 5.66 -8.16
N ASN A 54 -4.89 6.59 -8.31
CA ASN A 54 -3.58 6.51 -7.66
C ASN A 54 -3.69 6.32 -6.13
N ASN A 55 -4.70 6.92 -5.49
CA ASN A 55 -4.88 6.83 -4.03
C ASN A 55 -5.28 5.43 -3.53
N TYR A 56 -5.67 4.53 -4.43
CA TYR A 56 -6.10 3.18 -4.09
C TYR A 56 -5.58 2.12 -5.05
N TYR A 57 -4.58 2.47 -5.86
CA TYR A 57 -3.97 1.56 -6.81
C TYR A 57 -3.29 0.36 -6.14
N SER A 58 -2.89 0.51 -4.87
CA SER A 58 -2.27 -0.53 -4.05
C SER A 58 -3.07 -1.84 -4.05
N TYR A 59 -4.41 -1.80 -4.06
CA TYR A 59 -5.22 -3.02 -4.15
C TYR A 59 -5.64 -3.40 -5.57
N ILE A 60 -5.58 -2.48 -6.53
CA ILE A 60 -5.98 -2.72 -7.92
C ILE A 60 -4.99 -3.66 -8.59
N ALA A 61 -3.69 -3.43 -8.39
CA ALA A 61 -2.63 -4.29 -8.93
C ALA A 61 -2.78 -5.77 -8.49
N PRO A 62 -2.79 -6.11 -7.19
CA PRO A 62 -2.95 -7.49 -6.76
C PRO A 62 -4.33 -8.06 -7.09
N TRP A 63 -5.40 -7.24 -7.17
CA TRP A 63 -6.69 -7.71 -7.68
C TRP A 63 -6.58 -8.23 -9.11
N LYS A 64 -6.03 -7.45 -10.04
CA LYS A 64 -5.92 -7.86 -11.46
C LYS A 64 -5.13 -9.15 -11.60
N VAL A 65 -3.96 -9.23 -10.94
CA VAL A 65 -3.13 -10.45 -10.94
C VAL A 65 -3.91 -11.64 -10.36
N SER A 66 -4.61 -11.46 -9.24
CA SER A 66 -5.34 -12.55 -8.60
C SER A 66 -6.50 -13.11 -9.44
N ILE A 67 -7.14 -12.28 -10.25
CA ILE A 67 -8.21 -12.71 -11.15
C ILE A 67 -7.63 -13.45 -12.35
N ASN A 68 -6.59 -12.90 -12.99
CA ASN A 68 -5.98 -13.47 -14.18
C ASN A 68 -5.27 -14.81 -13.88
N GLU A 69 -4.45 -14.84 -12.82
CA GLU A 69 -3.69 -16.02 -12.39
C GLU A 69 -4.51 -16.97 -11.51
N LYS A 70 -5.77 -16.61 -11.22
CA LYS A 70 -6.69 -17.39 -10.38
C LYS A 70 -6.12 -17.68 -8.98
N PHE A 71 -5.30 -16.78 -8.44
CA PHE A 71 -4.82 -16.90 -7.07
C PHE A 71 -5.97 -16.75 -6.07
N ARG A 72 -6.07 -17.70 -5.15
CA ARG A 72 -7.09 -17.78 -4.10
C ARG A 72 -6.43 -18.20 -2.80
N ASN A 73 -6.98 -17.73 -1.68
CA ASN A 73 -6.50 -18.02 -0.33
C ASN A 73 -5.02 -17.64 -0.11
N ILE A 74 -4.54 -16.60 -0.80
CA ILE A 74 -3.19 -16.07 -0.60
C ILE A 74 -3.19 -14.92 0.42
N ASP A 75 -2.06 -14.73 1.08
CA ASP A 75 -1.79 -13.53 1.87
C ASP A 75 -1.38 -12.39 0.94
N VAL A 76 -2.18 -11.32 0.91
CA VAL A 76 -1.91 -10.12 0.13
C VAL A 76 -1.48 -9.02 1.09
N GLN A 77 -0.28 -8.47 0.88
CA GLN A 77 0.25 -7.36 1.65
C GLN A 77 0.16 -6.09 0.82
N LEU A 78 -0.54 -5.10 1.35
CA LEU A 78 -0.81 -3.82 0.69
C LEU A 78 -0.17 -2.70 1.47
N ASP A 79 0.34 -1.69 0.77
CA ASP A 79 0.63 -0.42 1.42
C ASP A 79 -0.68 0.27 1.85
N SER A 80 -0.56 1.22 2.77
CA SER A 80 -1.66 2.08 3.16
C SER A 80 -2.21 2.86 1.97
N PHE A 81 -3.52 2.99 1.90
CA PHE A 81 -4.19 3.66 0.79
C PHE A 81 -5.43 4.42 1.28
N ASN A 82 -6.00 5.27 0.43
CA ASN A 82 -7.24 5.99 0.71
C ASN A 82 -8.22 5.81 -0.46
N GLY A 83 -9.01 4.74 -0.38
CA GLY A 83 -9.94 4.32 -1.41
C GLY A 83 -11.39 4.38 -0.98
N GLU A 84 -12.27 4.39 -1.98
CA GLU A 84 -13.70 4.12 -1.81
C GLU A 84 -13.99 2.67 -2.20
N HIS A 85 -15.14 2.15 -1.80
CA HIS A 85 -15.56 0.79 -2.14
C HIS A 85 -15.71 0.59 -3.66
N THR A 86 -15.00 -0.40 -4.19
CA THR A 86 -15.04 -0.86 -5.59
C THR A 86 -15.40 -2.34 -5.63
N LYS A 87 -15.79 -2.87 -6.81
CA LYS A 87 -15.98 -4.32 -6.94
C LYS A 87 -14.64 -5.03 -6.86
N ALA A 88 -13.58 -4.43 -7.41
CA ALA A 88 -12.22 -4.96 -7.34
C ALA A 88 -11.77 -5.20 -5.89
N TRP A 89 -11.96 -4.22 -5.01
CA TRP A 89 -11.70 -4.37 -3.57
C TRP A 89 -12.49 -5.53 -2.96
N SER A 90 -13.80 -5.57 -3.22
CA SER A 90 -14.70 -6.57 -2.66
C SER A 90 -14.32 -7.99 -3.11
N GLU A 91 -13.98 -8.16 -4.39
CA GLU A 91 -13.51 -9.43 -4.96
C GLU A 91 -12.17 -9.85 -4.36
N LEU A 92 -11.20 -8.94 -4.25
CA LEU A 92 -9.89 -9.23 -3.66
C LEU A 92 -10.04 -9.76 -2.22
N CYS A 93 -10.81 -9.06 -1.38
CA CYS A 93 -11.06 -9.45 0.01
C CYS A 93 -11.88 -10.74 0.13
N SER A 94 -12.79 -11.02 -0.81
CA SER A 94 -13.63 -12.24 -0.77
C SER A 94 -12.83 -13.51 -1.04
N PHE A 95 -11.71 -13.38 -1.76
CA PHE A 95 -10.93 -14.53 -2.21
C PHE A 95 -9.58 -14.69 -1.50
N ASN A 96 -9.11 -13.67 -0.80
CA ASN A 96 -7.76 -13.62 -0.27
C ASN A 96 -7.71 -12.98 1.12
N LYS A 97 -6.64 -13.26 1.86
CA LYS A 97 -6.38 -12.63 3.14
C LYS A 97 -5.60 -11.33 2.93
N VAL A 98 -6.31 -10.22 2.97
CA VAL A 98 -5.73 -8.89 2.76
C VAL A 98 -5.22 -8.32 4.07
N ASN A 99 -3.96 -7.89 4.08
CA ASN A 99 -3.33 -7.19 5.20
C ASN A 99 -2.77 -5.86 4.69
N VAL A 100 -3.17 -4.76 5.30
CA VAL A 100 -2.67 -3.42 5.02
C VAL A 100 -1.56 -3.09 6.02
N VAL A 101 -0.38 -2.77 5.52
CA VAL A 101 0.78 -2.37 6.32
C VAL A 101 0.90 -0.85 6.24
N LEU A 102 0.79 -0.17 7.38
CA LEU A 102 0.97 1.27 7.44
C LEU A 102 2.45 1.63 7.28
N LYS A 103 2.77 2.56 6.38
CA LYS A 103 4.14 2.88 5.94
C LYS A 103 4.86 1.63 5.40
N GLY A 104 4.14 0.83 4.60
CA GLY A 104 4.60 -0.46 4.13
C GLY A 104 5.86 -0.36 3.27
N ASP A 105 5.99 0.71 2.50
CA ASP A 105 7.17 1.10 1.74
C ASP A 105 8.46 1.14 2.58
N LEU A 106 8.35 1.53 3.86
CA LEU A 106 9.47 1.68 4.78
C LEU A 106 9.72 0.46 5.67
N CYS A 107 8.68 -0.29 6.03
CA CYS A 107 8.78 -1.35 7.05
C CYS A 107 8.52 -2.77 6.55
N ASN A 108 8.08 -2.94 5.29
CA ASN A 108 7.77 -4.24 4.73
C ASN A 108 8.59 -4.52 3.47
N SER A 109 9.36 -5.62 3.47
CA SER A 109 10.24 -5.94 2.35
C SER A 109 9.50 -6.21 1.05
N PHE A 110 8.31 -6.82 1.07
CA PHE A 110 7.56 -7.11 -0.16
C PHE A 110 7.05 -5.84 -0.82
N ILE A 111 6.47 -4.93 -0.03
CA ILE A 111 5.97 -3.65 -0.52
C ILE A 111 7.14 -2.78 -1.01
N SER A 112 8.20 -2.64 -0.20
CA SER A 112 9.40 -1.91 -0.59
C SER A 112 10.05 -2.48 -1.86
N SER A 113 10.06 -3.81 -2.03
CA SER A 113 10.55 -4.44 -3.25
C SER A 113 9.69 -4.09 -4.46
N ALA A 114 8.35 -4.07 -4.31
CA ALA A 114 7.44 -3.69 -5.38
C ALA A 114 7.65 -2.23 -5.80
N ASP A 115 7.85 -1.31 -4.84
CA ASP A 115 8.12 0.10 -5.11
C ASP A 115 9.45 0.29 -5.84
N LEU A 116 10.50 -0.46 -5.48
CA LEU A 116 11.79 -0.41 -6.17
C LEU A 116 11.70 -0.92 -7.62
N VAL A 117 10.88 -1.96 -7.87
CA VAL A 117 10.64 -2.46 -9.23
C VAL A 117 9.85 -1.42 -10.04
N ALA A 118 8.79 -0.87 -9.47
CA ALA A 118 7.98 0.16 -10.12
C ALA A 118 8.82 1.41 -10.43
N GLY A 119 9.61 1.88 -9.47
CA GLY A 119 10.51 3.02 -9.63
C GLY A 119 11.59 2.80 -10.67
N TYR A 120 12.13 1.58 -10.79
CA TYR A 120 13.06 1.25 -11.86
C TYR A 120 12.41 1.36 -13.25
N ILE A 121 11.21 0.81 -13.41
CA ILE A 121 10.49 0.86 -14.71
C ILE A 121 10.19 2.31 -15.07
N ASP A 122 9.68 3.10 -14.12
CA ASP A 122 9.37 4.52 -14.33
C ASP A 122 10.62 5.32 -14.72
N GLU A 123 11.73 5.14 -13.99
CA GLU A 123 13.02 5.78 -14.30
C GLU A 123 13.52 5.39 -15.70
N TYR A 124 13.43 4.10 -16.05
CA TYR A 124 13.82 3.62 -17.37
C TYR A 124 13.00 4.27 -18.49
N LEU A 125 11.68 4.29 -18.37
CA LEU A 125 10.80 4.90 -19.38
C LEU A 125 11.07 6.40 -19.51
N ALA A 126 11.26 7.10 -18.39
CA ALA A 126 11.54 8.53 -18.37
C ALA A 126 12.87 8.86 -19.05
N LEU A 127 13.94 8.12 -18.74
CA LEU A 127 15.29 8.33 -19.32
C LEU A 127 15.34 8.05 -20.82
N ASN A 128 14.52 7.12 -21.31
CA ASN A 128 14.45 6.75 -22.72
C ASN A 128 13.33 7.47 -23.48
N HIS A 129 12.59 8.37 -22.84
CA HIS A 129 11.45 9.10 -23.41
C HIS A 129 10.38 8.16 -24.01
N LEU A 130 10.13 7.03 -23.34
CA LEU A 130 9.18 6.01 -23.77
C LEU A 130 7.80 6.24 -23.14
N HIS A 131 6.74 5.84 -23.85
CA HIS A 131 5.40 5.81 -23.30
C HIS A 131 5.17 4.56 -22.45
N LEU A 132 4.23 4.63 -21.51
CA LEU A 132 3.84 3.49 -20.67
C LEU A 132 2.96 2.52 -21.48
N GLU A 133 3.59 1.46 -21.99
CA GLU A 133 2.96 0.41 -22.78
C GLU A 133 3.53 -0.95 -22.37
N GLU A 134 2.83 -2.03 -22.69
CA GLU A 134 3.31 -3.37 -22.38
C GLU A 134 4.69 -3.66 -23.01
N SER A 135 4.88 -3.26 -24.27
CA SER A 135 6.14 -3.42 -25.01
C SER A 135 7.31 -2.69 -24.37
N THR A 136 7.10 -1.47 -23.88
CA THR A 136 8.15 -0.64 -23.27
C THR A 136 8.46 -1.08 -21.83
N ILE A 137 7.47 -1.59 -21.09
CA ILE A 137 7.72 -2.27 -19.82
C ILE A 137 8.54 -3.53 -20.04
N GLN A 138 8.19 -4.36 -21.03
CA GLN A 138 8.97 -5.54 -21.38
C GLN A 138 10.40 -5.16 -21.81
N GLU A 139 10.57 -4.06 -22.54
CA GLU A 139 11.90 -3.53 -22.89
C GLU A 139 12.71 -3.14 -21.65
N ALA A 140 12.11 -2.42 -20.69
CA ALA A 140 12.76 -2.06 -19.43
C ALA A 140 13.22 -3.29 -18.63
N ILE A 141 12.37 -4.30 -18.56
CA ILE A 141 12.66 -5.58 -17.90
C ILE A 141 13.76 -6.33 -18.67
N ASN A 142 13.65 -6.44 -19.99
CA ASN A 142 14.67 -7.11 -20.81
C ASN A 142 16.03 -6.39 -20.71
N ASP A 143 16.08 -5.06 -20.63
CA ASP A 143 17.33 -4.33 -20.35
C ASP A 143 17.99 -4.79 -19.04
N CYS A 144 17.19 -5.02 -18.00
CA CYS A 144 17.64 -5.63 -16.75
C CYS A 144 18.24 -7.02 -16.96
N PHE A 145 17.62 -7.81 -17.82
CA PHE A 145 17.76 -9.26 -17.84
C PHE A 145 18.36 -9.86 -19.10
N ASN A 146 18.91 -9.07 -20.03
CA ASN A 146 19.52 -9.54 -21.28
C ASN A 146 20.60 -10.66 -21.11
N GLN A 147 21.06 -10.93 -19.88
CA GLN A 147 22.01 -12.00 -19.53
C GLN A 147 21.37 -13.23 -18.84
N TYR A 148 20.05 -13.24 -18.64
CA TYR A 148 19.30 -14.27 -17.93
C TYR A 148 18.13 -14.74 -18.80
N ASN A 149 18.13 -16.02 -19.17
CA ASN A 149 17.13 -16.56 -20.11
C ASN A 149 15.77 -16.85 -19.47
N ASP A 150 15.68 -16.88 -18.13
CA ASP A 150 14.52 -17.42 -17.41
C ASP A 150 14.03 -16.45 -16.32
N VAL A 151 13.56 -15.26 -16.71
CA VAL A 151 12.94 -14.34 -15.77
C VAL A 151 11.45 -14.58 -15.72
N ASN A 152 10.94 -14.91 -14.53
CA ASN A 152 9.52 -15.05 -14.31
C ASN A 152 8.88 -13.67 -14.17
N PHE A 153 8.41 -13.14 -15.29
CA PHE A 153 7.85 -11.81 -15.41
C PHE A 153 6.57 -11.80 -16.25
N GLN A 154 5.56 -11.07 -15.78
CA GLN A 154 4.31 -10.86 -16.51
C GLN A 154 3.81 -9.42 -16.40
N THR A 155 3.18 -8.95 -17.47
CA THR A 155 2.50 -7.65 -17.55
C THR A 155 0.98 -7.84 -17.52
N PHE A 156 0.30 -6.99 -16.76
CA PHE A 156 -1.15 -6.92 -16.73
C PHE A 156 -1.62 -5.50 -16.99
N TYR A 157 -2.53 -5.36 -17.95
CA TYR A 157 -3.18 -4.09 -18.24
C TYR A 157 -4.48 -3.96 -17.43
N VAL A 158 -4.65 -2.82 -16.78
CA VAL A 158 -5.92 -2.38 -16.19
C VAL A 158 -6.44 -1.21 -17.01
N GLY A 159 -7.62 -1.36 -17.61
CA GLY A 159 -8.07 -0.43 -18.65
C GLY A 159 -9.57 -0.23 -18.75
N HIS A 160 -10.03 0.16 -19.94
CA HIS A 160 -11.45 0.42 -20.19
C HIS A 160 -12.34 -0.78 -19.87
N GLU A 161 -11.84 -2.00 -20.07
CA GLU A 161 -12.57 -3.25 -19.77
C GLU A 161 -12.81 -3.46 -18.27
N ASP A 162 -11.96 -2.86 -17.41
CA ASP A 162 -12.01 -3.03 -15.96
C ASP A 162 -12.75 -1.88 -15.26
N LEU A 163 -13.20 -0.85 -16.00
CA LEU A 163 -13.82 0.34 -15.42
C LEU A 163 -15.01 0.02 -14.51
N ASP A 164 -15.83 -0.97 -14.85
CA ASP A 164 -16.96 -1.36 -14.02
C ASP A 164 -16.55 -2.05 -12.70
N LYS A 165 -15.27 -2.44 -12.58
CA LYS A 165 -14.69 -3.07 -11.39
C LYS A 165 -13.90 -2.11 -10.53
N ILE A 166 -13.12 -1.23 -11.15
CA ILE A 166 -12.18 -0.31 -10.46
C ILE A 166 -12.80 1.03 -10.10
N VAL A 167 -13.93 1.42 -10.73
CA VAL A 167 -14.63 2.67 -10.40
C VAL A 167 -15.47 2.48 -9.13
N PRO A 168 -15.40 3.41 -8.14
CA PRO A 168 -16.23 3.36 -6.95
C PRO A 168 -17.73 3.36 -7.27
N HIS A 169 -18.43 2.36 -6.74
CA HIS A 169 -19.89 2.22 -6.91
C HIS A 169 -20.67 2.96 -5.83
N GLU A 170 -20.01 3.31 -4.72
CA GLU A 170 -20.58 4.06 -3.60
C GLU A 170 -19.58 5.12 -3.10
N ASN A 171 -20.09 6.24 -2.59
CA ASN A 171 -19.27 7.28 -1.98
C ASN A 171 -19.02 6.94 -0.50
N ILE A 172 -18.44 5.75 -0.27
CA ILE A 172 -18.12 5.22 1.05
C ILE A 172 -16.63 4.87 1.07
N LYS A 173 -15.90 5.46 2.01
CA LYS A 173 -14.48 5.16 2.24
C LYS A 173 -14.32 3.76 2.81
N ILE A 174 -13.31 3.04 2.33
CA ILE A 174 -12.95 1.73 2.88
C ILE A 174 -12.39 1.96 4.29
N ASN A 175 -12.97 1.30 5.29
CA ASN A 175 -12.42 1.29 6.63
C ASN A 175 -11.27 0.28 6.72
N LEU A 176 -10.03 0.78 6.81
CA LEU A 176 -8.84 -0.08 6.84
C LEU A 176 -8.54 -0.69 8.22
N SER A 177 -9.21 -0.25 9.28
CA SER A 177 -8.93 -0.72 10.66
C SER A 177 -8.96 -2.24 10.82
N ASP A 178 -9.83 -2.89 10.04
CA ASP A 178 -10.08 -4.32 10.09
C ASP A 178 -9.09 -5.12 9.26
N TYR A 179 -8.38 -4.44 8.35
CA TYR A 179 -7.39 -5.01 7.44
C TYR A 179 -5.96 -4.71 7.87
N TYR A 180 -5.73 -3.85 8.87
CA TYR A 180 -4.38 -3.57 9.34
C TYR A 180 -3.68 -4.85 9.79
N LYS A 181 -2.46 -5.03 9.29
CA LYS A 181 -1.55 -6.08 9.73
C LYS A 181 -1.35 -5.95 11.25
N ARG A 182 -1.46 -7.08 11.95
CA ARG A 182 -1.28 -7.17 13.41
C ARG A 182 -0.05 -8.00 13.78
N PRO A 183 0.62 -7.67 14.90
CA PRO A 183 0.38 -6.52 15.78
C PRO A 183 0.65 -5.19 15.07
N MET A 184 0.13 -4.07 15.57
CA MET A 184 0.40 -2.73 15.04
C MET A 184 1.25 -1.91 16.01
N ILE A 185 2.12 -1.06 15.49
CA ILE A 185 2.95 -0.16 16.29
C ILE A 185 2.36 1.25 16.28
N TYR A 186 2.00 1.73 17.48
CA TYR A 186 1.57 3.11 17.73
C TYR A 186 2.69 3.89 18.42
N ILE A 187 3.10 5.00 17.82
CA ILE A 187 4.04 5.95 18.42
C ILE A 187 3.24 6.94 19.26
N ILE A 188 3.53 6.97 20.56
CA ILE A 188 2.98 7.92 21.53
C ILE A 188 3.93 9.10 21.63
N LYS A 189 3.42 10.29 21.30
CA LYS A 189 4.19 11.52 21.19
C LYS A 189 4.31 12.22 22.54
N GLU A 190 5.38 12.95 22.76
CA GLU A 190 5.48 13.80 23.96
C GLU A 190 4.77 15.15 23.76
N ASN A 191 4.58 15.57 22.51
CA ASN A 191 4.05 16.86 22.08
C ASN A 191 4.85 18.06 22.64
N PHE A 192 6.19 17.93 22.70
CA PHE A 192 7.08 19.02 23.12
C PHE A 192 7.42 20.02 22.02
N LEU A 193 7.35 19.59 20.76
CA LEU A 193 7.71 20.39 19.59
C LEU A 193 6.55 20.44 18.61
N GLU A 194 6.39 21.57 17.92
CA GLU A 194 5.59 21.61 16.70
C GLU A 194 6.22 20.68 15.65
N ASN A 195 5.41 19.87 14.97
CA ASN A 195 5.87 18.88 14.00
C ASN A 195 6.82 17.80 14.55
N GLU A 196 6.67 17.41 15.81
CA GLU A 196 7.46 16.35 16.45
C GLU A 196 7.60 15.08 15.60
N ASN A 197 6.56 14.69 14.84
CA ASN A 197 6.60 13.55 13.91
C ASN A 197 7.82 13.64 12.97
N LYS A 198 8.04 14.81 12.35
CA LYS A 198 9.17 15.01 11.43
C LYS A 198 10.51 14.96 12.15
N PHE A 199 10.58 15.45 13.39
CA PHE A 199 11.81 15.35 14.18
C PHE A 199 12.15 13.90 14.50
N ILE A 200 11.14 13.09 14.86
CA ILE A 200 11.31 11.66 15.10
C ILE A 200 11.76 10.97 13.82
N GLU A 201 11.05 11.17 12.70
CA GLU A 201 11.34 10.55 11.39
C GLU A 201 12.73 10.89 10.84
N ASN A 202 13.29 12.06 11.17
CA ASN A 202 14.64 12.47 10.77
C ASN A 202 15.72 12.11 11.81
N SER A 203 15.36 11.43 12.89
CA SER A 203 16.31 11.05 13.95
C SER A 203 16.84 9.63 13.75
N PRO A 204 18.01 9.28 14.32
CA PRO A 204 18.49 7.89 14.32
C PRO A 204 17.56 6.89 15.04
N LEU A 205 16.60 7.38 15.83
CA LEU A 205 15.60 6.53 16.48
C LEU A 205 14.56 6.00 15.48
N TRP A 206 14.36 6.70 14.35
CA TRP A 206 13.46 6.24 13.30
C TRP A 206 13.95 4.93 12.68
N ASP A 207 15.24 4.82 12.40
CA ASP A 207 15.83 3.60 11.84
C ASP A 207 15.65 2.39 12.78
N LYS A 208 15.82 2.61 14.10
CA LYS A 208 15.54 1.57 15.11
C LYS A 208 14.09 1.14 15.08
N LEU A 209 13.16 2.10 14.98
CA LEU A 209 11.75 1.82 14.91
C LEU A 209 11.36 1.05 13.64
N LEU A 210 11.93 1.43 12.49
CA LEU A 210 11.74 0.72 11.22
C LEU A 210 12.27 -0.71 11.31
N ASN A 211 13.47 -0.92 11.86
CA ASN A 211 14.05 -2.24 12.07
C ASN A 211 13.18 -3.10 12.99
N PHE A 212 12.72 -2.54 14.11
CA PHE A 212 11.81 -3.24 15.01
C PHE A 212 10.49 -3.62 14.31
N SER A 213 9.91 -2.70 13.53
CA SER A 213 8.70 -2.98 12.76
C SER A 213 8.90 -4.06 11.71
N PHE A 214 10.06 -4.07 11.07
CA PHE A 214 10.46 -5.09 10.11
C PHE A 214 10.59 -6.46 10.79
N GLU A 215 11.27 -6.53 11.93
CA GLU A 215 11.45 -7.77 12.70
C GLU A 215 10.13 -8.42 13.12
N ILE A 216 9.13 -7.61 13.50
CA ILE A 216 7.81 -8.12 13.89
C ILE A 216 6.79 -8.12 12.73
N ASN A 217 7.20 -7.75 11.52
CA ASN A 217 6.36 -7.63 10.32
C ASN A 217 5.05 -6.84 10.56
N SER A 218 5.20 -5.65 11.13
CA SER A 218 4.12 -4.72 11.51
C SER A 218 4.15 -3.47 10.64
N GLY A 219 3.05 -2.69 10.68
CA GLY A 219 3.03 -1.30 10.25
C GLY A 219 3.24 -0.33 11.42
N ILE A 220 3.62 0.91 11.10
CA ILE A 220 3.88 1.97 12.09
C ILE A 220 2.95 3.16 11.86
N LYS A 221 2.42 3.72 12.96
CA LYS A 221 1.55 4.89 12.94
C LYS A 221 1.78 5.77 14.17
N TYR A 222 1.62 7.09 14.02
CA TYR A 222 1.42 7.99 15.15
C TYR A 222 0.01 7.89 15.70
N MET A 223 -0.11 7.71 17.01
CA MET A 223 -1.41 7.55 17.68
C MET A 223 -2.31 8.77 17.50
N SER A 224 -3.55 8.54 17.05
CA SER A 224 -4.65 9.51 17.03
C SER A 224 -5.60 9.21 18.18
N TYR A 225 -5.57 10.03 19.24
CA TYR A 225 -6.39 9.83 20.45
C TYR A 225 -7.91 9.91 20.21
N THR A 226 -8.35 10.42 19.07
CA THR A 226 -9.78 10.51 18.70
C THR A 226 -10.25 9.32 17.86
N GLU A 227 -9.37 8.73 17.04
CA GLU A 227 -9.76 7.74 16.05
C GLU A 227 -9.32 6.32 16.42
N ASP A 228 -8.10 6.19 16.96
CA ASP A 228 -7.44 4.91 17.16
C ASP A 228 -7.88 4.10 18.39
N PRO A 229 -8.35 4.69 19.52
CA PRO A 229 -8.69 3.91 20.71
C PRO A 229 -9.62 2.72 20.47
N LYS A 230 -10.60 2.86 19.57
CA LYS A 230 -11.54 1.79 19.21
C LYS A 230 -10.96 0.68 18.34
N TYR A 231 -9.75 0.86 17.80
CA TYR A 231 -9.09 -0.06 16.88
C TYR A 231 -7.84 -0.72 17.45
N ILE A 232 -7.46 -0.37 18.67
CA ILE A 232 -6.37 -1.02 19.40
C ILE A 232 -6.81 -2.44 19.76
N LYS A 233 -5.92 -3.41 19.56
CA LYS A 233 -6.12 -4.82 19.85
C LYS A 233 -5.05 -5.32 20.81
N ASN A 234 -5.32 -6.48 21.39
CA ASN A 234 -4.32 -7.21 22.16
C ASN A 234 -3.06 -7.44 21.31
N ASP A 235 -1.91 -7.45 21.97
CA ASP A 235 -0.57 -7.59 21.40
C ASP A 235 -0.06 -6.41 20.54
N ASP A 236 -0.86 -5.36 20.33
CA ASP A 236 -0.36 -4.11 19.74
C ASP A 236 0.73 -3.47 20.61
N TYR A 237 1.57 -2.64 19.99
CA TYR A 237 2.69 -1.98 20.65
C TYR A 237 2.44 -0.48 20.80
N PHE A 238 2.64 0.04 22.00
CA PHE A 238 2.77 1.46 22.28
C PHE A 238 4.25 1.79 22.49
N ILE A 239 4.82 2.53 21.55
CA ILE A 239 6.20 3.00 21.61
C ILE A 239 6.22 4.44 22.10
N TYR A 240 6.86 4.67 23.24
CA TYR A 240 6.96 5.99 23.86
C TYR A 240 8.40 6.49 23.88
N LEU A 241 8.57 7.83 23.85
CA LEU A 241 9.89 8.46 23.85
C LEU A 241 10.34 8.91 25.25
N GLY A 242 9.42 9.40 26.07
CA GLY A 242 9.68 9.92 27.42
C GLY A 242 8.59 9.56 28.43
N GLU A 243 8.70 10.13 29.63
CA GLU A 243 7.78 9.81 30.74
C GLU A 243 6.33 10.24 30.47
N LYS A 244 6.11 11.33 29.73
CA LYS A 244 4.74 11.75 29.40
C LYS A 244 4.08 10.75 28.47
N GLY A 245 4.74 10.36 27.38
CA GLY A 245 4.23 9.34 26.46
C GLY A 245 4.03 7.99 27.15
N LYS A 246 4.89 7.62 28.09
CA LYS A 246 4.71 6.41 28.93
C LYS A 246 3.42 6.48 29.75
N ASN A 247 3.20 7.58 30.47
CA ASN A 247 2.00 7.76 31.29
C ASN A 247 0.73 7.74 30.42
N GLU A 248 0.77 8.34 29.23
CA GLU A 248 -0.33 8.30 28.26
C GLU A 248 -0.58 6.89 27.73
N ALA A 249 0.47 6.13 27.40
CA ALA A 249 0.37 4.74 26.97
C ALA A 249 -0.30 3.86 28.05
N GLU A 250 0.12 3.99 29.31
CA GLU A 250 -0.47 3.29 30.46
C GLU A 250 -1.93 3.68 30.68
N TYR A 251 -2.26 4.97 30.54
CA TYR A 251 -3.63 5.46 30.65
C TYR A 251 -4.54 4.87 29.57
N ILE A 252 -4.11 4.86 28.30
CA ILE A 252 -4.87 4.28 27.18
C ILE A 252 -5.07 2.78 27.39
N LYS A 253 -4.00 2.07 27.76
CA LYS A 253 -4.02 0.64 28.09
C LYS A 253 -5.11 0.32 29.12
N ASN A 254 -5.15 1.07 30.21
CA ASN A 254 -6.13 0.87 31.28
C ASN A 254 -7.58 1.14 30.86
N LEU A 255 -7.79 2.05 29.89
CA LEU A 255 -9.13 2.40 29.41
C LEU A 255 -9.67 1.46 28.33
N TRP A 256 -8.81 1.02 27.39
CA TRP A 256 -9.28 0.43 26.13
C TRP A 256 -8.81 -1.01 25.89
N CYS A 257 -7.59 -1.37 26.32
CA CYS A 257 -7.03 -2.69 26.01
C CYS A 257 -5.92 -3.05 27.00
N GLN A 258 -6.18 -4.05 27.87
CA GLN A 258 -5.27 -4.42 28.96
C GLN A 258 -4.03 -5.19 28.51
N ASP A 259 -4.00 -5.71 27.28
CA ASP A 259 -2.95 -6.61 26.80
C ASP A 259 -2.13 -5.96 25.66
N VAL A 260 -1.84 -4.66 25.75
CA VAL A 260 -0.88 -3.99 24.87
C VAL A 260 0.54 -3.99 25.45
N ASN A 261 1.51 -4.05 24.55
CA ASN A 261 2.94 -4.00 24.84
C ASN A 261 3.42 -2.54 24.90
N ILE A 262 3.82 -2.06 26.07
CA ILE A 262 4.34 -0.70 26.25
C ILE A 262 5.87 -0.76 26.28
N VAL A 263 6.53 -0.17 25.28
CA VAL A 263 7.99 -0.27 25.12
C VAL A 263 8.59 1.11 24.90
N SER A 264 9.74 1.37 25.52
CA SER A 264 10.49 2.60 25.28
C SER A 264 11.23 2.50 23.95
N LEU A 265 11.21 3.58 23.17
CA LEU A 265 11.97 3.70 21.92
C LEU A 265 13.50 3.48 22.11
N ASN A 266 14.03 3.69 23.31
CA ASN A 266 15.44 3.44 23.61
C ASN A 266 15.78 1.97 23.89
N LYS A 267 14.77 1.12 24.06
CA LYS A 267 14.90 -0.31 24.38
C LYS A 267 14.65 -1.23 23.18
N ILE A 268 14.17 -0.67 22.08
CA ILE A 268 14.11 -1.35 20.78
C ILE A 268 15.40 -1.12 19.99
#